data_AF-A0A285YWQ2-F1
#
_entry.id   AF-A0A285YWQ2-F1
#
_cell.length_a   1.000
_cell.length_b   1.000
_cell.length_c   1.000
_cell.angle_alpha   90.00
_cell.angle_beta   90.00
_cell.angle_gamma   90.00
#
_symmetry.space_group_name_H-M   'P 1'
#
loop_
_entity.id
_entity.type
_entity.pdbx_description
1 polymer ?
#
loop_
_entity_poly.entity_id
_entity_poly.type
_entity_poly.pdbx_seq_one_letter_code
_entity_poly.pdbx_strand_id
1 'polypeptide(L)' 'MNRAQLEHAIRAACDVTNEDVVIVFGSQAILGTHPNASDQLRQSMECRVEGRGGAAPPLRLMFD' A
#
# COMPACT_ATOMS: atom_id res chain seq x y z
N MET A 1 -10.97 -4.92 2.36
CA MET A 1 -9.73 -4.48 3.03
C MET A 1 -9.78 -2.98 3.30
N ASN A 2 -9.44 -2.55 4.52
CA ASN A 2 -9.29 -1.14 4.91
C ASN A 2 -7.79 -0.72 4.94
N ARG A 3 -7.49 0.56 5.22
CA ARG A 3 -6.11 1.08 5.21
C ARG A 3 -5.19 0.32 6.17
N ALA A 4 -5.64 0.10 7.42
CA ALA A 4 -4.82 -0.61 8.42
C ALA A 4 -4.49 -2.04 8.00
N GLN A 5 -5.45 -2.73 7.37
CA GLN A 5 -5.23 -4.07 6.82
C GLN A 5 -4.26 -4.06 5.61
N LEU A 6 -4.34 -3.06 4.74
CA LEU A 6 -3.38 -2.89 3.63
C LEU A 6 -1.96 -2.68 4.16
N GLU A 7 -1.79 -1.83 5.17
CA GLU A 7 -0.49 -1.59 5.79
C GLU A 7 0.09 -2.83 6.45
N HIS A 8 -0.76 -3.60 7.15
CA HIS A 8 -0.34 -4.86 7.74
C HIS A 8 0.13 -5.85 6.65
N ALA A 9 -0.62 -5.96 5.54
CA ALA A 9 -0.24 -6.82 4.43
C ALA A 9 1.08 -6.38 3.77
N ILE A 10 1.30 -5.07 3.59
CA ILE A 10 2.56 -4.54 3.03
C ILE A 10 3.73 -4.86 3.96
N ARG A 11 3.61 -4.60 5.27
CA ARG A 11 4.69 -4.91 6.24
C ARG A 11 5.04 -6.39 6.22
N ALA A 12 4.04 -7.26 6.26
CA ALA A 12 4.25 -8.71 6.21
C ALA A 12 4.93 -9.16 4.90
N ALA A 13 4.57 -8.56 3.76
CA ALA A 13 5.21 -8.85 2.48
C ALA A 13 6.68 -8.40 2.47
N CYS A 14 6.96 -7.18 2.93
CA CYS A 14 8.32 -6.64 3.06
C CYS A 14 9.19 -7.51 3.98
N ASP A 15 8.67 -7.99 5.10
CA ASP A 15 9.39 -8.89 6.02
C ASP A 15 9.81 -10.20 5.33
N VAL A 16 8.97 -10.72 4.43
CA VAL A 16 9.25 -11.96 3.68
C VAL A 16 10.21 -11.72 2.51
N THR A 17 10.06 -10.60 1.80
CA THR A 17 10.84 -10.33 0.58
C THR A 17 12.11 -9.53 0.84
N ASN A 18 12.29 -9.01 2.06
CA ASN A 18 13.37 -8.10 2.44
C ASN A 18 13.44 -6.86 1.53
N GLU A 19 12.26 -6.32 1.20
CA GLU A 19 12.10 -5.14 0.35
C GLU A 19 11.72 -3.93 1.21
N ASP A 20 12.49 -2.84 1.10
CA ASP A 20 12.21 -1.60 1.85
C ASP A 20 11.23 -0.67 1.12
N VAL A 21 10.99 -0.94 -0.17
CA VAL A 21 10.19 -0.09 -1.04
C VAL A 21 9.29 -0.93 -1.91
N VAL A 22 7.99 -0.66 -1.83
CA VAL A 22 6.97 -1.28 -2.67
C VAL A 22 6.19 -0.23 -3.44
N ILE A 23 5.60 -0.65 -4.56
CA ILE A 23 4.68 0.19 -5.31
C ILE A 23 3.28 -0.42 -5.24
N VAL A 24 2.31 0.40 -4.82
CA VAL A 24 0.90 0.03 -4.76
C VAL A 24 0.19 0.66 -5.95
N PHE A 25 -0.38 -0.18 -6.81
CA PHE A 25 -1.14 0.25 -7.98
C PHE A 25 -2.60 -0.20 -7.90
N GLY A 26 -3.44 0.40 -8.74
CA GLY A 26 -4.85 0.05 -8.85
C GLY A 26 -5.71 0.61 -7.72
N SER A 27 -6.87 0.01 -7.50
CA SER A 27 -7.90 0.52 -6.57
C SER A 27 -7.44 0.64 -5.13
N GLN A 28 -6.40 -0.10 -4.73
CA GLN A 28 -5.84 -0.05 -3.37
C GLN A 28 -5.02 1.21 -3.10
N ALA A 29 -4.50 1.87 -4.14
CA ALA A 29 -3.82 3.14 -3.99
C ALA A 29 -4.75 4.21 -3.39
N ILE A 30 -6.07 4.11 -3.62
CA ILE A 30 -7.09 5.02 -3.07
C ILE A 30 -7.05 5.06 -1.53
N LEU A 31 -6.72 3.93 -0.88
CA LEU A 31 -6.61 3.86 0.58
C LEU A 31 -5.44 4.69 1.14
N GLY A 32 -4.41 4.91 0.34
CA GLY A 32 -3.27 5.75 0.66
C GLY A 32 -3.42 7.20 0.19
N THR A 33 -4.07 7.42 -0.95
CA THR A 33 -4.21 8.74 -1.59
C THR A 33 -5.23 9.66 -0.88
N HIS A 34 -6.28 9.09 -0.28
CA HIS A 34 -7.36 9.87 0.34
C HIS A 34 -7.58 9.52 1.81
N PRO A 35 -6.60 9.76 2.71
CA PRO A 35 -6.67 9.29 4.11
C PRO A 35 -7.90 9.78 4.88
N ASN A 36 -8.42 10.95 4.52
CA ASN A 36 -9.57 11.59 5.19
C ASN A 36 -10.93 11.26 4.54
N ALA A 37 -10.98 10.47 3.47
CA ALA A 37 -12.25 10.02 2.89
C ALA A 37 -12.98 9.08 3.87
N SER A 38 -14.30 8.96 3.72
CA SER A 38 -15.10 8.11 4.61
C SER A 38 -14.69 6.62 4.48
N ASP A 39 -14.76 5.88 5.59
CA ASP A 39 -14.40 4.45 5.61
C ASP A 39 -15.29 3.60 4.68
N GLN A 40 -16.50 4.07 4.36
CA GLN A 40 -17.39 3.40 3.42
C GLN A 40 -16.88 3.49 1.97
N LEU A 41 -16.16 4.55 1.63
CA LEU A 41 -15.58 4.74 0.29
C LEU A 41 -14.13 4.24 0.21
N ARG A 42 -13.45 4.12 1.36
CA ARG A 42 -12.10 3.57 1.49
C ARG A 42 -12.09 2.07 1.74
N GLN A 43 -12.67 1.30 0.82
CA GLN A 43 -12.59 -0.15 0.86
C GLN A 43 -12.20 -0.70 -0.50
N SER A 44 -11.41 -1.76 -0.51
CA SER A 44 -11.18 -2.54 -1.74
C SER A 44 -11.03 -4.02 -1.42
N MET A 45 -11.41 -4.86 -2.38
CA MET A 45 -11.55 -6.32 -2.19
C MET A 45 -10.23 -7.10 -2.31
N GLU A 46 -9.28 -6.63 -3.13
CA GLU A 46 -8.04 -7.36 -3.44
C GLU A 46 -6.80 -6.47 -3.28
N CYS A 47 -5.73 -6.97 -2.65
CA CYS A 47 -4.44 -6.28 -2.54
C CYS A 47 -3.46 -6.74 -3.63
N ARG A 48 -2.88 -5.80 -4.39
CA ARG A 48 -1.76 -6.08 -5.30
C ARG A 48 -0.61 -5.14 -5.02
N VAL A 49 0.56 -5.73 -4.78
CA VAL A 49 1.81 -5.04 -4.43
C VAL A 49 2.92 -5.66 -5.27
N GLU A 50 3.78 -4.83 -5.81
CA GLU A 50 4.96 -5.26 -6.57
C GLU A 50 6.23 -4.71 -5.92
N GLY A 51 7.19 -5.60 -5.66
CA GLY A 51 8.50 -5.26 -5.10
C GLY A 51 9.36 -4.57 -6.15
N ARG A 52 10.15 -3.57 -5.73
CA ARG A 52 10.93 -2.80 -6.67
C ARG A 52 12.37 -3.31 -6.78
N GLY A 53 12.65 -4.06 -7.84
CA GLY A 53 14.02 -4.26 -8.30
C GLY A 53 14.64 -2.97 -8.86
N GLY A 54 15.12 -2.07 -8.00
CA GLY A 54 16.03 -0.96 -8.33
C GLY A 54 15.52 0.17 -9.26
N ALA A 55 15.59 1.42 -8.75
CA ALA A 55 15.78 2.68 -9.49
C ALA A 55 14.60 3.45 -10.18
N ALA A 56 13.48 3.78 -9.49
CA ALA A 56 12.55 4.80 -10.03
C ALA A 56 11.71 5.59 -8.99
N PRO A 57 12.05 6.74 -8.40
CA PRO A 57 11.44 7.28 -7.14
C PRO A 57 10.01 6.78 -6.72
N PRO A 58 9.83 6.17 -5.52
CA PRO A 58 8.52 5.64 -5.11
C PRO A 58 7.51 6.75 -4.77
N LEU A 59 6.23 6.45 -4.92
CA LEU A 59 5.17 7.16 -4.19
C LEU A 59 5.39 6.88 -2.71
N ARG A 60 5.98 7.84 -1.99
CA ARG A 60 6.27 7.73 -0.57
C ARG A 60 4.98 7.86 0.22
N LEU A 61 4.37 6.73 0.57
CA LEU A 61 3.38 6.69 1.65
C LEU A 61 4.15 6.90 2.95
N MET A 62 4.26 8.17 3.38
CA MET A 62 4.64 8.46 4.77
C MET A 62 3.48 7.98 5.65
N PHE A 63 3.75 6.97 6.46
CA PHE A 63 2.90 6.60 7.58
C PHE A 63 3.32 7.49 8.75
N ASP A 64 2.51 8.51 9.06
CA ASP A 64 2.52 9.16 10.38
C ASP A 64 1.95 8.20 11.43
#